data_AF-A0A960G6R7-F1
#
_entry.id   AF-A0A960G6R7-F1
#
_cell.length_a   1.000
_cell.length_b   1.000
_cell.length_c   1.000
_cell.angle_alpha   90.00
_cell.angle_beta   90.00
_cell.angle_gamma   90.00
#
_symmetry.space_group_name_H-M   'P 1'
#
loop_
_entity.id
_entity.type
_entity.pdbx_description
1 polymer ?
#
loop_
_entity_poly.entity_id
_entity_poly.type
_entity_poly.pdbx_seq_one_letter_code
_entity_poly.pdbx_strand_id
1 'polypeptide(L)'
;WIDADDAANNVFSFVRRGADSSDVVCIANFAAIPHGEFRIGLPSAGRWEEVVNTDAASYTGSGVGNLGAVEAVAGDWSGQPAHADIVVPPLATVWLRRA
;
A
#
# COMPACT_ATOMS: atom_id res chain seq x y z
N TRP A 1 -0.50 -7.33 -10.90
CA TRP A 1 0.61 -7.26 -9.93
C TRP A 1 1.23 -5.88 -10.01
N ILE A 2 1.70 -5.35 -8.89
CA ILE A 2 2.59 -4.18 -8.86
C ILE A 2 4.01 -4.71 -8.66
N ASP A 3 4.22 -5.47 -7.58
CA ASP A 3 5.44 -6.25 -7.37
C ASP A 3 5.09 -7.60 -6.74
N ALA A 4 5.44 -8.69 -7.41
CA ALA A 4 5.25 -10.06 -6.94
C ALA A 4 6.57 -10.73 -6.53
N ASP A 5 7.70 -10.05 -6.75
CA ASP A 5 9.06 -10.61 -6.67
C ASP A 5 9.91 -9.94 -5.59
N ASP A 6 9.32 -9.10 -4.73
CA ASP A 6 9.99 -8.46 -3.59
C ASP A 6 10.19 -9.41 -2.38
N ALA A 7 10.85 -10.54 -2.66
CA ALA A 7 11.22 -11.53 -1.65
C ALA A 7 12.22 -10.99 -0.63
N ALA A 8 13.01 -9.96 -1.00
CA ALA A 8 13.98 -9.35 -0.10
C ALA A 8 13.30 -8.65 1.08
N ASN A 9 12.16 -8.00 0.84
CA ASN A 9 11.38 -7.35 1.89
C ASN A 9 10.25 -8.23 2.47
N ASN A 10 10.02 -9.43 1.90
CA ASN A 10 8.85 -10.27 2.15
C ASN A 10 7.53 -9.53 1.89
N VAL A 11 7.49 -8.75 0.81
CA VAL A 11 6.31 -7.96 0.43
C VAL A 11 5.77 -8.45 -0.91
N PHE A 12 4.46 -8.45 -1.06
CA PHE A 12 3.83 -8.52 -2.37
C PHE A 12 2.74 -7.46 -2.47
N SER A 13 2.53 -6.96 -3.68
CA SER A 13 1.58 -5.89 -3.95
C SER A 13 0.85 -6.08 -5.28
N PHE A 14 -0.44 -5.74 -5.29
CA PHE A 14 -1.29 -5.91 -6.47
C PHE A 14 -2.44 -4.90 -6.50
N VAL A 15 -2.95 -4.66 -7.71
CA VAL A 15 -4.15 -3.86 -7.94
C VAL A 15 -5.36 -4.77 -8.11
N ARG A 16 -6.44 -4.47 -7.41
CA ARG A 16 -7.80 -4.94 -7.72
C ARG A 16 -8.51 -3.83 -8.46
N ARG A 17 -8.89 -4.10 -9.71
CA ARG A 17 -9.55 -3.10 -10.57
C ARG A 17 -11.05 -3.16 -10.47
N GLY A 18 -11.67 -2.01 -10.28
CA GLY A 18 -13.11 -1.82 -10.36
C GLY A 18 -13.56 -1.39 -11.76
N ALA A 19 -14.86 -1.48 -12.04
CA ALA A 19 -15.40 -1.01 -13.32
C ALA A 19 -15.36 0.52 -13.45
N ASP A 20 -15.52 1.24 -12.32
CA ASP A 20 -15.69 2.70 -12.28
C ASP A 20 -14.45 3.42 -11.71
N SER A 21 -13.25 2.97 -12.10
CA SER A 21 -11.97 3.48 -11.58
C SER A 21 -11.83 3.36 -10.04
N SER A 22 -12.63 2.50 -9.41
CA SER A 22 -12.59 2.22 -7.97
C SER A 22 -11.48 1.21 -7.64
N ASP A 23 -10.27 1.50 -8.11
CA ASP A 23 -9.12 0.63 -7.93
C ASP A 23 -8.72 0.60 -6.45
N VAL A 24 -8.34 -0.60 -6.01
CA VAL A 24 -7.77 -0.84 -4.68
C VAL A 24 -6.37 -1.40 -4.87
N VAL A 25 -5.39 -0.77 -4.23
CA VAL A 25 -4.02 -1.27 -4.16
C VAL A 25 -3.83 -1.99 -2.84
N CYS A 26 -3.46 -3.25 -2.92
CA CYS A 26 -3.23 -4.11 -1.77
C CYS A 26 -1.73 -4.34 -1.62
N ILE A 27 -1.20 -4.11 -0.40
CA ILE A 27 0.19 -4.34 -0.03
C ILE A 27 0.18 -5.24 1.21
N ALA A 28 0.95 -6.31 1.20
CA ALA A 28 1.06 -7.21 2.34
C ALA A 28 2.53 -7.46 2.67
N ASN A 29 2.88 -7.23 3.93
CA ASN A 29 4.20 -7.46 4.50
C ASN A 29 4.16 -8.69 5.41
N PHE A 30 4.90 -9.72 5.03
CA PHE A 30 5.05 -10.94 5.82
C PHE A 30 6.31 -10.95 6.71
N ALA A 31 7.11 -9.88 6.71
CA ALA A 31 8.17 -9.72 7.68
C ALA A 31 7.61 -9.22 9.02
N ALA A 32 8.25 -9.62 10.12
CA ALA A 32 8.00 -9.06 11.45
C ALA A 32 8.62 -7.66 11.66
N ILE A 33 9.13 -7.05 10.60
CA ILE A 33 9.78 -5.74 10.59
C ILE A 33 8.92 -4.78 9.76
N PRO A 34 8.57 -3.59 10.29
CA PRO A 34 7.87 -2.58 9.51
C PRO A 34 8.78 -1.96 8.45
N HIS A 35 8.18 -1.54 7.34
CA HIS A 35 8.85 -0.75 6.30
C HIS A 35 8.37 0.70 6.37
N GLY A 36 9.24 1.64 6.75
CA GLY A 36 8.86 3.04 7.02
C GLY A 36 8.89 3.99 5.81
N GLU A 37 9.65 3.64 4.77
CA GLU A 37 9.81 4.44 3.54
C GLU A 37 9.65 3.52 2.32
N PHE A 38 8.55 2.78 2.27
CA PHE A 38 8.29 1.81 1.21
C PHE A 38 7.64 2.51 0.01
N ARG A 39 8.33 2.55 -1.13
CA ARG A 39 7.78 3.13 -2.35
C ARG A 39 6.90 2.15 -3.10
N ILE A 40 5.61 2.48 -3.23
CA ILE A 40 4.62 1.67 -3.96
C ILE A 40 4.17 2.36 -5.24
N GLY A 41 4.05 1.58 -6.32
CA GLY A 41 3.44 2.05 -7.58
C GLY A 41 1.91 2.09 -7.47
N LEU A 42 1.29 3.15 -7.96
CA LEU A 42 -0.15 3.41 -7.88
C LEU A 42 -0.74 3.76 -9.26
N PRO A 43 -1.95 3.29 -9.61
CA PRO A 43 -2.58 3.56 -10.91
C PRO A 43 -2.77 5.04 -11.28
N SER A 44 -2.75 5.95 -10.30
CA SER A 44 -2.94 7.38 -10.53
C SER A 44 -2.39 8.21 -9.38
N ALA A 45 -1.96 9.44 -9.69
CA ALA A 45 -1.60 10.45 -8.69
C ALA A 45 -2.84 10.94 -7.89
N GLY A 46 -2.57 11.64 -6.79
CA GLY A 46 -3.56 12.19 -5.86
C GLY A 46 -3.71 11.36 -4.60
N ARG A 47 -4.75 11.67 -3.82
CA ARG A 47 -4.98 11.05 -2.50
C ARG A 47 -5.50 9.62 -2.58
N TRP A 48 -4.90 8.74 -1.79
CA TRP A 48 -5.33 7.35 -1.59
C TRP A 48 -5.65 7.12 -0.11
N GLU A 49 -6.86 6.67 0.18
CA GLU A 49 -7.31 6.37 1.54
C GLU A 49 -6.84 4.98 1.98
N GLU A 50 -6.30 4.89 3.20
CA GLU A 50 -6.04 3.62 3.88
C GLU A 50 -7.37 3.06 4.38
N VAL A 51 -8.03 2.24 3.54
CA VAL A 51 -9.35 1.67 3.85
C VAL A 51 -9.28 0.39 4.67
N VAL A 52 -8.14 -0.30 4.64
CA VAL A 52 -7.83 -1.44 5.52
C VAL A 52 -6.40 -1.32 5.98
N ASN A 53 -6.19 -1.53 7.28
CA ASN A 53 -4.89 -1.77 7.88
C ASN A 53 -5.08 -2.84 8.96
N THR A 54 -4.54 -4.04 8.73
CA THR A 54 -4.73 -5.16 9.68
C THR A 54 -3.89 -5.02 10.95
N ASP A 55 -2.94 -4.08 10.99
CA ASP A 55 -2.16 -3.73 12.19
C ASP A 55 -2.83 -2.61 13.02
N ALA A 56 -4.02 -2.14 12.63
CA ALA A 56 -4.73 -1.12 13.38
C ALA A 56 -4.97 -1.57 14.85
N ALA A 57 -4.87 -0.62 15.78
CA ALA A 57 -5.04 -0.89 17.21
C ALA A 57 -6.45 -1.43 17.56
N SER A 58 -7.48 -1.10 16.77
CA SER A 58 -8.83 -1.66 16.89
C SER A 58 -8.88 -3.17 16.64
N TYR A 59 -7.94 -3.69 15.86
CA TYR A 59 -7.72 -5.13 15.66
C TYR A 59 -6.64 -5.69 16.58
N THR A 60 -6.26 -4.95 17.64
CA THR A 60 -5.17 -5.30 18.57
C THR A 60 -3.78 -5.40 17.94
N GLY A 61 -3.58 -4.78 16.77
CA GLY A 61 -2.26 -4.61 16.17
C GLY A 61 -1.45 -3.50 16.85
N SER A 62 -0.24 -3.25 16.34
CA SER A 62 0.69 -2.27 16.91
C SER A 62 0.29 -0.81 16.66
N GLY A 63 -0.60 -0.58 15.69
CA GLY A 63 -1.09 0.74 15.31
C GLY A 63 -0.19 1.47 14.32
N VAL A 64 0.82 0.81 13.75
CA VAL A 64 1.66 1.36 12.68
C VAL A 64 0.80 1.49 11.41
N GLY A 65 0.98 2.56 10.64
CA GLY A 65 0.20 2.80 9.42
C GLY A 65 0.39 4.19 8.85
N ASN A 66 -0.49 4.57 7.93
CA ASN A 66 -0.36 5.78 7.11
C ASN A 66 -1.24 6.95 7.57
N LEU A 67 -1.71 6.93 8.82
CA LEU A 67 -2.56 7.99 9.39
C LEU A 67 -3.83 8.29 8.55
N GLY A 68 -4.35 7.25 7.87
CA GLY A 68 -5.62 7.27 7.15
C GLY A 68 -5.54 7.56 5.65
N ALA A 69 -4.47 8.16 5.14
CA ALA A 69 -4.29 8.37 3.70
C ALA A 69 -2.84 8.69 3.31
N VAL A 70 -2.50 8.44 2.05
CA VAL A 70 -1.22 8.80 1.43
C VAL A 70 -1.45 9.65 0.19
N GLU A 71 -0.48 10.49 -0.16
CA GLU A 71 -0.52 11.32 -1.36
C GLU A 71 0.40 10.73 -2.42
N ALA A 72 -0.18 10.36 -3.57
CA ALA A 72 0.57 9.84 -4.70
C ALA A 72 0.97 10.97 -5.64
N VAL A 73 2.23 10.94 -6.10
CA VAL A 73 2.74 11.87 -7.11
C VAL A 73 2.88 11.18 -8.45
N ALA A 74 2.77 11.94 -9.54
CA ALA A 74 3.01 11.42 -10.88
C ALA A 74 4.49 11.02 -11.05
N GLY A 75 4.73 9.90 -11.73
CA GLY A 75 6.07 9.38 -11.99
C GLY A 75 6.08 7.86 -12.00
N ASP A 76 6.71 7.30 -13.02
CA ASP A 76 6.71 5.85 -13.25
C ASP A 76 7.44 5.09 -12.14
N TRP A 77 6.77 4.08 -11.58
CA TRP A 77 7.35 3.16 -10.60
C TRP A 77 6.66 1.79 -10.66
N SER A 78 7.43 0.71 -10.67
CA SER A 78 6.92 -0.68 -10.72
C SER A 78 5.77 -0.90 -11.72
N GLY A 79 5.90 -0.31 -12.92
CA GLY A 79 4.91 -0.43 -14.00
C GLY A 79 3.59 0.33 -13.77
N GLN A 80 3.57 1.27 -12.82
CA GLN A 80 2.45 2.18 -12.58
C GLN A 80 2.84 3.64 -12.86
N PRO A 81 1.91 4.51 -13.29
CA PRO A 81 2.20 5.88 -13.71
C PRO A 81 2.36 6.89 -12.54
N ALA A 82 2.12 6.46 -11.30
CA ALA A 82 2.27 7.26 -10.11
C ALA A 82 2.85 6.41 -8.97
N HIS A 83 3.32 7.05 -7.91
CA HIS A 83 3.83 6.38 -6.73
C HIS A 83 3.63 7.20 -5.45
N ALA A 84 3.73 6.53 -4.32
CA ALA A 84 3.78 7.16 -3.00
C ALA A 84 4.82 6.43 -2.13
N ASP A 85 5.42 7.15 -1.20
CA ASP A 85 6.20 6.57 -0.11
C ASP A 85 5.25 6.33 1.07
N ILE A 86 5.17 5.09 1.53
CA ILE A 86 4.20 4.65 2.52
C ILE A 86 4.88 3.89 3.67
N VAL A 87 4.16 3.78 4.78
CA VAL A 87 4.49 2.87 5.87
C VAL A 87 3.73 1.56 5.65
N VAL A 88 4.45 0.43 5.64
CA VAL A 88 3.86 -0.92 5.63
C VAL A 88 4.11 -1.58 6.99
N PRO A 89 3.06 -1.84 7.79
CA PRO A 89 3.22 -2.38 9.14
C PRO A 89 3.79 -3.82 9.13
N PRO A 90 4.31 -4.32 10.27
CA PRO A 90 4.87 -5.68 10.34
C PRO A 90 3.75 -6.72 10.32
N LEU A 91 3.94 -7.85 9.63
CA LEU A 91 2.97 -8.96 9.56
C LEU A 91 1.54 -8.52 9.21
N ALA A 92 1.40 -7.55 8.32
CA ALA A 92 0.13 -6.87 8.09
C ALA A 92 -0.16 -6.65 6.61
N THR A 93 -1.43 -6.37 6.33
CA THR A 93 -1.91 -5.99 5.01
C THR A 93 -2.56 -4.61 5.08
N VAL A 94 -2.18 -3.75 4.13
CA VAL A 94 -2.71 -2.40 3.91
C VAL A 94 -3.41 -2.35 2.56
N TRP A 95 -4.64 -1.85 2.54
CA TRP A 95 -5.37 -1.57 1.31
C TRP A 95 -5.59 -0.08 1.14
N LEU A 96 -5.24 0.41 -0.03
CA LEU A 96 -5.37 1.81 -0.43
C LEU A 96 -6.45 1.91 -1.51
N ARG A 97 -7.43 2.80 -1.34
CA ARG A 97 -8.45 3.10 -2.35
C ARG A 97 -8.31 4.54 -2.82
N ARG A 98 -8.52 4.79 -4.10
CA ARG A 98 -8.55 6.16 -4.62
C ARG A 98 -9.71 6.95 -4.01
N ALA A 99 -9.42 8.13 -3.47
CA ALA A 99 -10.42 9.12 -3.05
C ALA A 99 -10.97 9.90 -4.24
#